data_AF-A0A928B2K4-F1
#
_entry.id   AF-A0A928B2K4-F1
#
_cell.length_a   1.000
_cell.length_b   1.000
_cell.length_c   1.000
_cell.angle_alpha   90.00
_cell.angle_beta   90.00
_cell.angle_gamma   90.00
#
_symmetry.space_group_name_H-M   'P 1'
#
loop_
_entity.id
_entity.type
_entity.pdbx_description
1 polymer ?
#
loop_
_entity_poly.entity_id
_entity_poly.type
_entity_poly.pdbx_seq_one_letter_code
_entity_poly.pdbx_strand_id
1 'polypeptide(L)'
;MCYKVISQSNLANMTLKHIEQFIKTIPHKLLKDLCYYDIYRPENSCIGFYFFESPLGDKLYIGKSCSRSITDRVGAHFDCRKGAFLNSLPRAVFNANYPHKKDTYTSQDLHKVFTVLREWNFSALFVEWTDEDYAKQLISKIESMLIFDLQPQNGGNCINGTNRKYPINVNIPIKNLIP
;
A
#
# COMPACT_ATOMS: atom_id res chain seq x y z
N MET A 1 -5.17 8.54 -14.87
CA MET A 1 -4.78 8.95 -13.51
C MET A 1 -5.50 8.08 -12.50
N CYS A 2 -4.78 7.47 -11.56
CA CYS A 2 -5.30 6.58 -10.53
C CYS A 2 -5.18 7.20 -9.12
N TYR A 3 -5.37 8.52 -9.04
CA TYR A 3 -5.20 9.25 -7.79
C TYR A 3 -6.21 10.37 -7.62
N LYS A 4 -6.35 10.81 -6.38
CA LYS A 4 -6.97 12.08 -6.00
C LYS A 4 -6.04 12.88 -5.12
N VAL A 5 -6.36 14.16 -4.99
CA VAL A 5 -5.66 15.11 -4.13
C VAL A 5 -6.65 15.66 -3.11
N ILE A 6 -6.21 15.81 -1.86
CA ILE A 6 -6.98 16.43 -0.78
C ILE A 6 -6.10 17.41 -0.01
N SER A 7 -6.63 18.55 0.38
CA SER A 7 -5.90 19.48 1.25
C SER A 7 -5.79 18.91 2.67
N GLN A 8 -4.71 19.24 3.35
CA GLN A 8 -4.45 18.91 4.75
C GLN A 8 -5.59 19.38 5.66
N SER A 9 -6.13 20.59 5.42
CA SER A 9 -7.25 21.13 6.17
C SER A 9 -8.54 20.31 5.96
N ASN A 10 -8.85 19.91 4.73
CA ASN A 10 -10.02 19.08 4.47
C ASN A 10 -9.87 17.70 5.12
N LEU A 11 -8.69 17.09 4.99
CA LEU A 11 -8.41 15.79 5.58
C LEU A 11 -8.50 15.82 7.11
N ALA A 12 -7.99 16.89 7.76
CA ALA A 12 -8.04 17.06 9.21
C ALA A 12 -9.47 17.16 9.76
N ASN A 13 -10.41 17.67 8.96
CA ASN A 13 -11.81 17.85 9.34
C ASN A 13 -12.71 16.66 8.98
N MET A 14 -12.18 15.64 8.30
CA MET A 14 -12.94 14.44 7.97
C MET A 14 -12.99 13.46 9.15
N THR A 15 -14.16 12.84 9.35
CA THR A 15 -14.28 11.64 10.19
C THR A 15 -13.66 10.45 9.46
N LEU A 16 -13.32 9.39 10.18
CA LEU A 16 -12.78 8.16 9.56
C LEU A 16 -13.72 7.60 8.48
N LYS A 17 -15.03 7.56 8.77
CA LYS A 17 -16.06 7.14 7.82
C LYS A 17 -16.07 8.00 6.55
N HIS A 18 -15.89 9.32 6.68
CA HIS A 18 -15.78 10.21 5.52
C HIS A 18 -14.50 9.94 4.71
N ILE A 19 -13.39 9.64 5.38
CA ILE A 19 -12.13 9.27 4.70
C ILE A 19 -12.30 7.97 3.91
N GLU A 20 -12.91 6.94 4.51
CA GLU A 20 -13.18 5.66 3.84
C GLU A 20 -14.09 5.82 2.63
N GLN A 21 -15.18 6.59 2.78
CA GLN A 21 -16.05 6.92 1.66
C GLN A 21 -15.29 7.66 0.56
N PHE A 22 -14.41 8.59 0.93
CA PHE A 22 -13.59 9.32 -0.03
C PHE A 22 -12.62 8.40 -0.78
N ILE A 23 -11.95 7.47 -0.08
CA ILE A 23 -11.04 6.47 -0.67
C ILE A 23 -11.76 5.65 -1.75
N LYS A 24 -13.00 5.22 -1.49
CA LYS A 24 -13.81 4.47 -2.47
C LYS A 24 -14.12 5.24 -3.75
N THR A 25 -13.98 6.57 -3.75
CA THR A 25 -14.18 7.40 -4.93
C THR A 25 -12.91 7.63 -5.75
N ILE A 26 -11.75 7.16 -5.28
CA ILE A 26 -10.48 7.35 -5.98
C ILE A 26 -10.47 6.43 -7.21
N PRO A 27 -10.17 6.95 -8.42
CA PRO A 27 -10.03 6.09 -9.60
C PRO A 27 -8.87 5.12 -9.38
N HIS A 28 -9.08 3.86 -9.75
CA HIS A 28 -8.05 2.83 -9.68
C HIS A 28 -7.56 2.45 -11.07
N LYS A 29 -6.37 1.84 -11.11
CA LYS A 29 -5.78 1.25 -12.31
C LYS A 29 -5.14 -0.08 -11.96
N LEU A 30 -5.18 -1.06 -12.86
CA LEU A 30 -4.44 -2.30 -12.65
C LEU A 30 -2.95 -2.01 -12.57
N LEU A 31 -2.24 -2.71 -11.68
CA LEU A 31 -0.82 -2.52 -11.45
C LEU A 31 0.02 -2.79 -12.69
N LYS A 32 -0.35 -3.78 -13.49
CA LYS A 32 0.30 -4.07 -14.77
C LYS A 32 0.20 -2.94 -15.79
N ASP A 33 -0.80 -2.06 -15.65
CA ASP A 33 -1.04 -0.94 -16.54
C ASP A 33 -0.52 0.39 -15.96
N LEU A 34 0.10 0.36 -14.78
CA LEU A 34 0.62 1.54 -14.11
C LEU A 34 1.87 2.06 -14.82
N CYS A 35 1.81 3.29 -15.33
CA CYS A 35 2.95 4.01 -15.88
C CYS A 35 3.45 5.08 -14.90
N TYR A 36 4.69 5.52 -15.04
CA TYR A 36 5.28 6.56 -14.19
C TYR A 36 4.39 7.82 -14.11
N TYR A 37 3.87 8.29 -15.25
CA TYR A 37 2.98 9.46 -15.32
C TYR A 37 1.62 9.28 -14.65
N ASP A 38 1.18 8.03 -14.39
CA ASP A 38 -0.07 7.81 -13.66
C ASP A 38 0.03 8.19 -12.19
N ILE A 39 1.26 8.26 -11.64
CA ILE A 39 1.56 8.50 -10.23
C ILE A 39 2.54 9.65 -10.00
N TYR A 40 3.09 10.22 -11.07
CA TYR A 40 4.00 11.35 -11.01
C TYR A 40 3.23 12.66 -10.95
N ARG A 41 3.55 13.48 -9.95
CA ARG A 41 3.06 14.86 -9.85
C ARG A 41 4.29 15.80 -9.80
N PRO A 42 4.55 16.60 -10.85
CA PRO A 42 5.77 17.41 -10.94
C PRO A 42 5.83 18.53 -9.89
N GLU A 43 4.68 18.99 -9.42
CA GLU A 43 4.58 20.19 -8.59
C GLU A 43 4.86 19.94 -7.11
N ASN A 44 4.84 18.69 -6.64
CA ASN A 44 5.06 18.34 -5.24
C ASN A 44 5.45 16.84 -5.14
N SER A 45 6.57 16.53 -4.48
CA SER A 45 6.90 15.15 -4.08
C SER A 45 5.93 14.71 -2.97
N CYS A 46 4.68 14.43 -3.36
CA CYS A 46 3.57 14.39 -2.44
C CYS A 46 3.67 13.26 -1.42
N ILE A 47 3.39 13.61 -0.16
CA ILE A 47 3.04 12.69 0.91
C ILE A 47 1.57 12.30 0.81
N GLY A 48 1.20 11.17 1.40
CA GLY A 48 -0.17 10.70 1.42
C GLY A 48 -0.28 9.19 1.57
N PHE A 49 -1.32 8.62 0.97
CA PHE A 49 -1.68 7.21 1.07
C PHE A 49 -1.68 6.55 -0.30
N TYR A 50 -1.42 5.26 -0.32
CA TYR A 50 -1.62 4.41 -1.47
C TYR A 50 -2.25 3.10 -1.06
N PHE A 51 -3.02 2.55 -1.97
CA PHE A 51 -3.87 1.41 -1.75
C PHE A 51 -3.61 0.40 -2.85
N PHE A 52 -3.46 -0.87 -2.47
CA PHE A 52 -3.53 -1.97 -3.42
C PHE A 52 -4.74 -2.83 -3.07
N GLU A 53 -5.61 -3.03 -4.05
CA GLU A 53 -6.85 -3.77 -3.92
C GLU A 53 -6.80 -5.01 -4.82
N SER A 54 -7.21 -6.18 -4.34
CA SER A 54 -7.40 -7.33 -5.23
C SER A 54 -8.45 -7.00 -6.32
N PRO A 55 -8.45 -7.71 -7.46
CA PRO A 55 -9.50 -7.57 -8.48
C PRO A 55 -10.94 -7.68 -7.95
N LEU A 56 -11.11 -8.40 -6.83
CA LEU A 56 -12.39 -8.64 -6.19
C LEU A 56 -12.74 -7.61 -5.11
N GLY A 57 -11.81 -6.68 -4.79
CA GLY A 57 -11.99 -5.66 -3.75
C GLY A 57 -11.74 -6.13 -2.32
N ASP A 58 -11.58 -7.44 -2.09
CA ASP A 58 -11.50 -8.04 -0.74
C ASP A 58 -10.17 -7.82 -0.01
N LYS A 59 -9.11 -7.45 -0.73
CA LYS A 59 -7.75 -7.37 -0.16
C LYS A 59 -7.17 -5.99 -0.33
N LEU A 60 -7.22 -5.21 0.74
CA LEU A 60 -6.61 -3.90 0.79
C LEU A 60 -5.22 -4.01 1.43
N TYR A 61 -4.17 -3.55 0.75
CA TYR A 61 -2.94 -3.11 1.40
C TYR A 61 -3.02 -1.59 1.48
N ILE A 62 -2.74 -1.04 2.66
CA ILE A 62 -2.66 0.41 2.87
C ILE A 62 -1.22 0.74 3.21
N GLY A 63 -0.64 1.65 2.44
CA GLY A 63 0.63 2.25 2.78
C GLY A 63 0.56 3.76 2.76
N LYS A 64 1.52 4.38 3.43
CA LYS A 64 1.73 5.82 3.39
C LYS A 64 3.12 6.18 2.88
N SER A 65 3.26 7.42 2.45
CA SER A 65 4.56 8.06 2.31
C SER A 65 4.53 9.40 3.02
N CYS A 66 5.51 9.63 3.90
CA CYS A 66 5.65 10.87 4.69
C CYS A 66 7.01 11.56 4.47
N SER A 67 7.98 10.87 3.86
CA SER A 67 9.37 11.36 3.72
C SER A 67 9.97 11.16 2.34
N ARG A 68 9.25 10.47 1.44
CA ARG A 68 9.64 10.20 0.05
C ARG A 68 8.41 10.41 -0.83
N SER A 69 8.59 10.53 -2.13
CA SER A 69 7.43 10.52 -3.04
C SER A 69 6.69 9.18 -2.95
N ILE A 70 5.37 9.19 -3.08
CA ILE A 70 4.59 7.94 -3.23
C ILE A 70 5.12 7.13 -4.41
N THR A 71 5.54 7.77 -5.51
CA THR A 71 6.13 7.14 -6.69
C THR A 71 7.33 6.26 -6.35
N ASP A 72 8.30 6.80 -5.60
CA ASP A 72 9.48 6.04 -5.17
C ASP A 72 9.09 4.89 -4.25
N ARG A 73 8.11 5.13 -3.36
CA ARG A 73 7.66 4.12 -2.40
C ARG A 73 6.96 2.96 -3.09
N VAL A 74 6.12 3.25 -4.08
CA VAL A 74 5.41 2.25 -4.88
C VAL A 74 6.40 1.44 -5.71
N GLY A 75 7.34 2.09 -6.41
CA GLY A 75 8.39 1.39 -7.15
C GLY A 75 9.21 0.44 -6.27
N ALA A 76 9.53 0.87 -5.05
CA ALA A 76 10.33 0.08 -4.12
C ALA A 76 9.61 -1.16 -3.54
N HIS A 77 8.27 -1.20 -3.55
CA HIS A 77 7.50 -2.41 -3.19
C HIS A 77 7.74 -3.57 -4.15
N PHE A 78 8.14 -3.27 -5.39
CA PHE A 78 8.30 -4.25 -6.45
C PHE A 78 9.75 -4.72 -6.61
N ASP A 79 10.64 -4.36 -5.68
CA ASP A 79 12.00 -4.89 -5.64
C ASP A 79 11.98 -6.38 -5.23
N CYS A 80 12.12 -7.26 -6.22
CA CYS A 80 12.09 -8.71 -6.00
C CYS A 80 13.42 -9.28 -5.48
N ARG A 81 14.43 -8.45 -5.18
CA ARG A 81 15.68 -8.92 -4.56
C ARG A 81 15.42 -9.41 -3.13
N LYS A 82 15.97 -10.57 -2.78
CA LYS A 82 15.90 -11.11 -1.42
C LYS A 82 16.55 -10.11 -0.45
N GLY A 83 15.83 -9.76 0.61
CA GLY A 83 16.32 -8.82 1.62
C GLY A 83 16.25 -7.34 1.22
N ALA A 84 15.63 -7.00 0.08
CA ALA A 84 15.34 -5.60 -0.22
C ALA A 84 14.52 -4.96 0.92
N PHE A 85 14.86 -3.73 1.28
CA PHE A 85 14.29 -3.07 2.47
C PHE A 85 12.77 -2.83 2.33
N LEU A 86 12.30 -2.57 1.11
CA LEU A 86 10.97 -2.01 0.85
C LEU A 86 9.98 -2.95 0.17
N ASN A 87 10.34 -4.20 -0.09
CA ASN A 87 9.45 -5.19 -0.71
C ASN A 87 8.48 -5.84 0.30
N SER A 88 7.96 -5.03 1.23
CA SER A 88 7.12 -5.53 2.32
C SER A 88 5.79 -6.12 1.84
N LEU A 89 5.21 -5.59 0.76
CA LEU A 89 3.99 -6.13 0.15
C LEU A 89 4.16 -7.56 -0.39
N PRO A 90 5.06 -7.86 -1.34
CA PRO A 90 5.22 -9.23 -1.85
C PRO A 90 5.68 -10.21 -0.76
N ARG A 91 6.44 -9.76 0.25
CA ARG A 91 6.78 -10.56 1.43
C ARG A 91 5.59 -10.93 2.28
N ALA A 92 4.74 -9.95 2.60
CA ALA A 92 3.52 -10.16 3.38
C ALA A 92 2.63 -11.18 2.68
N VAL A 93 2.46 -11.01 1.37
CA VAL A 93 1.68 -11.91 0.51
C VAL A 93 2.28 -13.31 0.46
N PHE A 94 3.60 -13.44 0.30
CA PHE A 94 4.26 -14.76 0.33
C PHE A 94 4.03 -15.46 1.67
N ASN A 95 4.37 -14.79 2.77
CA ASN A 95 4.27 -15.33 4.12
C ASN A 95 2.83 -15.73 4.49
N ALA A 96 1.85 -15.05 3.92
CA ALA A 96 0.44 -15.40 4.07
C ALA A 96 0.07 -16.75 3.45
N ASN A 97 0.58 -16.99 2.24
CA ASN A 97 0.22 -18.16 1.44
C ASN A 97 1.09 -19.38 1.81
N TYR A 98 2.29 -19.13 2.34
CA TYR A 98 3.26 -20.15 2.76
C TYR A 98 3.73 -19.90 4.20
N PRO A 99 2.85 -20.00 5.22
CA PRO A 99 3.20 -19.70 6.60
C PRO A 99 4.30 -20.62 7.17
N HIS A 100 4.45 -21.83 6.63
CA HIS A 100 5.50 -22.79 6.98
C HIS A 100 6.88 -22.43 6.37
N LYS A 101 6.92 -21.50 5.40
CA LYS A 101 8.13 -20.97 4.75
C LYS A 101 8.34 -19.48 5.09
N LYS A 102 7.86 -19.05 6.26
CA LYS A 102 7.92 -17.65 6.66
C LYS A 102 9.37 -17.15 6.64
N ASP A 103 9.60 -16.05 5.93
CA ASP A 103 10.91 -15.39 5.80
C ASP A 103 12.00 -16.26 5.15
N THR A 104 11.63 -17.38 4.50
CA THR A 104 12.57 -18.25 3.75
C THR A 104 12.47 -18.08 2.23
N TYR A 105 11.75 -17.06 1.75
CA TYR A 105 11.57 -16.78 0.32
C TYR A 105 12.88 -16.44 -0.41
N THR A 106 12.93 -16.85 -1.68
CA THR A 106 13.97 -16.48 -2.66
C THR A 106 13.50 -15.28 -3.51
N SER A 107 14.42 -14.70 -4.30
CA SER A 107 14.02 -13.72 -5.32
C SER A 107 13.04 -14.27 -6.34
N GLN A 108 13.17 -15.56 -6.70
CA GLN A 108 12.24 -16.21 -7.63
C GLN A 108 10.84 -16.31 -7.03
N ASP A 109 10.72 -16.62 -5.74
CA ASP A 109 9.43 -16.67 -5.05
C ASP A 109 8.75 -15.30 -5.05
N LEU A 110 9.51 -14.24 -4.78
CA LEU A 110 9.01 -12.87 -4.81
C LEU A 110 8.58 -12.44 -6.22
N HIS A 111 9.29 -12.85 -7.27
CA HIS A 111 8.88 -12.61 -8.66
C HIS A 111 7.55 -13.31 -8.99
N LYS A 112 7.32 -14.53 -8.50
CA LYS A 112 6.03 -15.23 -8.69
C LYS A 112 4.90 -14.52 -7.98
N VAL A 113 5.12 -14.06 -6.75
CA VAL A 113 4.14 -13.25 -6.02
C VAL A 113 3.86 -11.94 -6.75
N PHE A 114 4.89 -11.26 -7.23
CA PHE A 114 4.74 -10.04 -8.02
C PHE A 114 3.88 -10.26 -9.26
N THR A 115 4.04 -11.38 -9.96
CA THR A 115 3.21 -11.74 -11.12
C THR A 115 1.72 -11.76 -10.79
N VAL A 116 1.35 -12.19 -9.59
CA VAL A 116 -0.04 -12.15 -9.12
C VAL A 116 -0.46 -10.74 -8.69
N LEU A 117 0.43 -10.00 -8.02
CA LEU A 117 0.17 -8.63 -7.61
C LEU A 117 -0.07 -7.69 -8.78
N ARG A 118 0.50 -7.96 -9.95
CA ARG A 118 0.28 -7.16 -11.17
C ARG A 118 -1.19 -7.08 -11.60
N GLU A 119 -2.02 -8.03 -11.18
CA GLU A 119 -3.46 -8.01 -11.43
C GLU A 119 -4.24 -7.18 -10.40
N TRP A 120 -3.59 -6.64 -9.38
CA TRP A 120 -4.28 -5.83 -8.36
C TRP A 120 -4.51 -4.40 -8.86
N ASN A 121 -5.58 -3.81 -8.35
CA ASN A 121 -5.89 -2.41 -8.51
C ASN A 121 -4.98 -1.57 -7.61
N PHE A 122 -4.54 -0.43 -8.13
CA PHE A 122 -3.79 0.58 -7.43
C PHE A 122 -4.56 1.90 -7.44
N SER A 123 -4.57 2.56 -6.29
CA SER A 123 -5.04 3.93 -6.17
C SER A 123 -4.18 4.71 -5.17
N ALA A 124 -4.12 6.03 -5.33
CA ALA A 124 -3.38 6.91 -4.43
C ALA A 124 -4.18 8.14 -3.99
N LEU A 125 -3.97 8.54 -2.75
CA LEU A 125 -4.48 9.78 -2.20
C LEU A 125 -3.30 10.67 -1.82
N PHE A 126 -3.09 11.72 -2.60
CA PHE A 126 -2.12 12.74 -2.27
C PHE A 126 -2.70 13.75 -1.31
N VAL A 127 -1.92 14.13 -0.30
CA VAL A 127 -2.28 15.22 0.61
C VAL A 127 -1.51 16.46 0.16
N GLU A 128 -2.18 17.58 -0.02
CA GLU A 128 -1.57 18.91 -0.17
C GLU A 128 -1.41 19.53 1.21
N TRP A 129 -0.24 20.07 1.53
CA TRP A 129 0.05 20.60 2.85
C TRP A 129 0.53 22.04 2.78
N THR A 130 0.20 22.80 3.83
CA THR A 130 0.82 24.10 4.12
C THR A 130 1.84 23.98 5.24
N ASP A 131 1.66 22.99 6.13
CA ASP A 131 2.59 22.61 7.20
C ASP A 131 2.95 21.12 7.03
N GLU A 132 4.20 20.86 6.63
CA GLU A 132 4.67 19.52 6.31
C GLU A 132 4.70 18.59 7.54
N ASP A 133 5.12 19.10 8.70
CA ASP A 133 5.26 18.29 9.91
C ASP A 133 3.88 17.92 10.47
N TYR A 134 2.94 18.87 10.47
CA TYR A 134 1.56 18.57 10.83
C TYR A 134 0.94 17.55 9.85
N ALA A 135 1.24 17.65 8.56
CA ALA A 135 0.71 16.72 7.56
C ALA A 135 1.26 15.30 7.75
N LYS A 136 2.56 15.14 8.05
CA LYS A 136 3.18 13.84 8.37
C LYS A 136 2.55 13.18 9.59
N GLN A 137 2.28 13.97 10.64
CA GLN A 137 1.60 13.48 11.85
C GLN A 137 0.17 13.05 11.55
N LEU A 138 -0.58 13.88 10.81
CA LEU A 138 -1.95 13.60 10.41
C LEU A 138 -2.04 12.32 9.56
N ILE A 139 -1.19 12.18 8.54
CA ILE A 139 -1.13 10.98 7.68
C ILE A 139 -0.84 9.74 8.53
N SER A 140 0.12 9.82 9.45
CA SER A 140 0.48 8.69 10.31
C SER A 140 -0.64 8.26 11.24
N LYS A 141 -1.39 9.24 11.78
CA LYS A 141 -2.56 8.99 12.61
C LYS A 141 -3.68 8.31 11.81
N ILE A 142 -4.00 8.86 10.64
CA ILE A 142 -5.07 8.34 9.77
C ILE A 142 -4.72 6.95 9.24
N GLU A 143 -3.47 6.70 8.82
CA GLU A 143 -3.03 5.36 8.42
C GLU A 143 -3.30 4.35 9.54
N SER A 144 -2.94 4.69 10.78
CA SER A 144 -3.17 3.82 11.94
C SER A 144 -4.66 3.53 12.16
N MET A 145 -5.52 4.54 11.94
CA MET A 145 -6.98 4.40 12.07
C MET A 145 -7.55 3.53 10.93
N LEU A 146 -7.13 3.77 9.69
CA LEU A 146 -7.55 3.00 8.51
C LEU A 146 -7.13 1.53 8.62
N ILE A 147 -5.92 1.25 9.10
CA ILE A 147 -5.47 -0.13 9.35
C ILE A 147 -6.32 -0.80 10.44
N PHE A 148 -6.68 -0.06 11.50
CA PHE A 148 -7.48 -0.62 12.57
C PHE A 148 -8.91 -0.95 12.12
N ASP A 149 -9.55 -0.04 11.39
CA ASP A 149 -10.96 -0.18 10.99
C ASP A 149 -11.12 -1.15 9.81
N LEU A 150 -10.33 -0.96 8.75
CA LEU A 150 -10.44 -1.76 7.52
C LEU A 150 -9.81 -3.16 7.65
N GLN A 151 -9.06 -3.41 8.73
CA GLN A 151 -8.36 -4.67 9.00
C GLN A 151 -7.71 -5.28 7.73
N PRO A 152 -6.84 -4.52 7.03
CA PRO A 152 -6.29 -4.92 5.75
C PRO A 152 -5.56 -6.27 5.89
N GLN A 153 -5.95 -7.25 5.07
CA GLN A 153 -5.44 -8.62 5.12
C GLN A 153 -3.92 -8.73 4.90
N ASN A 154 -3.23 -7.68 4.44
CA ASN A 154 -1.80 -7.72 4.12
C ASN A 154 -0.91 -6.80 4.99
N GLY A 155 -1.45 -6.20 6.04
CA GLY A 155 -0.70 -5.35 6.98
C GLY A 155 -0.19 -4.03 6.37
N GLY A 156 -0.60 -2.90 6.95
CA GLY A 156 0.13 -1.65 6.76
C GLY A 156 1.45 -1.68 7.55
N ASN A 157 2.47 -0.99 7.04
CA ASN A 157 3.90 -1.13 7.38
C ASN A 157 4.24 -1.62 8.81
N CYS A 158 4.79 -2.83 8.87
CA CYS A 158 5.77 -3.23 9.88
C CYS A 158 7.13 -2.61 9.54
N ILE A 159 7.32 -1.31 9.75
CA ILE A 159 8.66 -0.71 9.79
C ILE A 159 8.72 0.15 11.05
N ASN A 160 9.62 -0.26 11.95
CA ASN A 160 9.92 0.25 13.30
C ASN A 160 9.08 -0.36 14.44
N GLY A 161 9.59 -1.47 15.01
CA GLY A 161 9.51 -1.76 16.45
C GLY A 161 8.14 -2.00 17.10
N THR A 162 7.02 -1.75 16.43
CA THR A 162 5.70 -2.02 16.98
C THR A 162 5.24 -3.39 16.51
N ASN A 163 5.15 -4.32 17.45
CA ASN A 163 4.60 -5.67 17.37
C ASN A 163 3.12 -5.73 16.94
N ARG A 164 2.69 -5.00 15.90
CA ARG A 164 1.32 -5.10 15.39
C ARG A 164 1.25 -6.17 14.32
N LYS A 165 1.16 -7.42 14.78
CA LYS A 165 0.83 -8.58 13.95
C LYS A 165 -0.68 -8.54 13.65
N TYR A 166 -1.07 -7.88 12.56
CA TYR A 166 -2.41 -8.09 12.03
C TYR A 166 -2.46 -9.46 11.35
N PRO A 167 -3.43 -10.33 11.66
CA PRO A 167 -3.53 -11.65 11.06
C PRO A 167 -3.73 -11.49 9.55
N ILE A 168 -2.76 -11.99 8.81
CA ILE A 168 -2.75 -11.98 7.36
C ILE A 168 -3.59 -13.17 6.90
N ASN A 169 -4.86 -12.96 6.54
CA ASN A 169 -5.73 -14.03 6.03
C ASN A 169 -5.88 -13.92 4.52
N VAL A 170 -4.93 -14.48 3.78
CA VAL A 170 -4.82 -14.28 2.34
C VAL A 170 -5.00 -15.63 1.65
N ASN A 171 -6.22 -15.93 1.23
CA ASN A 171 -6.47 -16.97 0.22
C ASN A 171 -6.25 -16.36 -1.17
N ILE A 172 -5.00 -16.09 -1.56
CA ILE A 172 -4.69 -15.86 -2.98
C ILE A 172 -4.43 -17.26 -3.57
N PRO A 173 -4.92 -17.58 -4.77
CA PRO A 173 -4.51 -18.79 -5.47
C PRO A 173 -3.04 -18.68 -5.94
N ILE A 174 -2.08 -18.58 -5.01
CA ILE A 174 -0.64 -18.73 -5.27
C ILE A 174 -0.25 -20.21 -5.19
N LYS A 175 -1.06 -21.04 -4.53
CA LYS A 175 -0.79 -22.47 -4.29
C LYS A 175 -0.53 -23.28 -5.58
N ASN A 176 -0.96 -22.77 -6.74
CA ASN A 176 -0.75 -23.41 -8.04
C ASN A 176 0.43 -22.82 -8.84
N LEU A 177 1.18 -21.85 -8.29
CA LEU A 177 2.27 -21.14 -8.99
C LEU A 177 3.67 -21.48 -8.44
N ILE A 178 3.76 -22.07 -7.26
CA ILE A 178 5.03 -22.51 -6.66
C ILE A 178 4.94 -24.03 -6.48
N PRO A 179 5.79 -24.82 -7.18
CA PRO A 179 5.85 -26.27 -7.01
C PRO A 179 6.31 -26.67 -5.62
#